data_AF-A0A2K6LYY6-F1
#
_entry.id   AF-A0A2K6LYY6-F1
#
_cell.length_a   1.000
_cell.length_b   1.000
_cell.length_c   1.000
_cell.angle_alpha   90.00
_cell.angle_beta   90.00
_cell.angle_gamma   90.00
#
_symmetry.space_group_name_H-M   'P 1'
#
loop_
_entity.id
_entity.type
_entity.pdbx_description
1 polymer ?
#
loop_
_entity_poly.entity_id
_entity_poly.type
_entity_poly.pdbx_seq_one_letter_code
_entity_poly.pdbx_strand_id
1 'polypeptide(L)'
;MHQLFRLVLGQKDLSRAGDLFSLDDSEIEDSLTEALEQITIISSSSDYQTNNNDQAVVEICITRITTAIRETESIEKHAKALVGLWDSCLEHNLRPFGKDEDTPHAKIASDIMSCILQNYNRPPVMALAIPIAVKFLHRGNK
;
A
#
# COMPACT_ATOMS: atom_id res chain seq x y z
N MET A 1 9.14 2.33 13.32
CA MET A 1 7.72 1.99 13.11
C MET A 1 6.97 1.90 14.44
N HIS A 2 5.76 2.46 14.47
CA HIS A 2 4.83 2.47 15.60
C HIS A 2 4.56 1.04 16.12
N GLN A 3 4.31 0.88 17.42
CA GLN A 3 4.18 -0.43 18.04
C GLN A 3 3.02 -1.24 17.44
N LEU A 4 1.87 -0.61 17.17
CA LEU A 4 0.73 -1.32 16.58
C LEU A 4 1.01 -1.79 15.15
N PHE A 5 1.73 -1.03 14.33
CA PHE A 5 2.17 -1.53 13.02
C PHE A 5 3.16 -2.69 13.16
N ARG A 6 4.05 -2.69 14.17
CA ARG A 6 4.93 -3.83 14.46
C ARG A 6 4.16 -5.10 14.82
N LEU A 7 3.07 -4.99 15.58
CA LEU A 7 2.21 -6.12 15.90
C LEU A 7 1.45 -6.60 14.67
N VAL A 8 0.76 -5.68 13.99
CA VAL A 8 -0.14 -6.03 12.89
C VAL A 8 0.63 -6.51 11.66
N LEU A 9 1.64 -5.76 11.18
CA LEU A 9 2.45 -6.15 10.01
C LEU A 9 3.55 -7.15 10.40
N GLY A 10 4.33 -6.84 11.44
CA GLY A 10 5.51 -7.62 11.80
C GLY A 10 5.19 -8.98 12.42
N GLN A 11 4.12 -9.07 13.20
CA GLN A 11 3.67 -10.33 13.82
C GLN A 11 2.42 -10.91 13.16
N LYS A 12 1.90 -10.24 12.11
CA LYS A 12 0.71 -10.66 11.38
C LYS A 12 -0.53 -10.78 12.30
N ASP A 13 -0.55 -9.99 13.38
CA ASP A 13 -1.58 -10.05 14.42
C ASP A 13 -2.82 -9.25 14.01
N LEU A 14 -3.70 -9.90 13.25
CA LEU A 14 -4.96 -9.33 12.78
C LEU A 14 -5.89 -8.91 13.94
N SER A 15 -5.76 -9.51 15.12
CA SER A 15 -6.61 -9.17 16.28
C SER A 15 -6.38 -7.74 16.79
N ARG A 16 -5.21 -7.16 16.49
CA ARG A 16 -4.82 -5.80 16.86
C ARG A 16 -5.07 -4.78 15.75
N ALA A 17 -5.51 -5.21 14.57
CA ALA A 17 -5.65 -4.34 13.41
C ALA A 17 -6.71 -3.25 13.61
N GLY A 18 -7.76 -3.53 14.38
CA GLY A 18 -8.79 -2.53 14.72
C GLY A 18 -8.26 -1.36 15.56
N ASP A 19 -7.26 -1.60 16.42
CA ASP A 19 -6.69 -0.57 17.29
C ASP A 19 -5.96 0.52 16.51
N LEU A 20 -5.48 0.21 15.30
CA LEU A 20 -4.82 1.18 14.43
C LEU A 20 -5.71 2.40 14.14
N PHE A 21 -7.03 2.21 14.09
CA PHE A 21 -8.00 3.27 13.81
C PHE A 21 -8.35 4.14 15.02
N SER A 22 -7.86 3.76 16.21
CA SER A 22 -7.98 4.59 17.42
C SER A 22 -6.78 5.53 17.62
N LEU A 23 -5.73 5.39 16.79
CA LEU A 23 -4.55 6.24 16.84
C LEU A 23 -4.77 7.53 16.05
N ASP A 24 -4.24 8.63 16.59
CA ASP A 24 -4.19 9.91 15.88
C ASP A 24 -3.30 9.80 14.64
N ASP A 25 -3.67 10.46 13.54
CA ASP A 25 -2.92 10.38 12.28
C ASP A 25 -1.48 10.90 12.42
N SER A 26 -1.29 11.96 13.22
CA SER A 26 0.02 12.55 13.50
C SER A 26 0.91 11.65 14.37
N GLU A 27 0.33 10.79 15.21
CA GLU A 27 1.07 9.84 16.05
C GLU A 27 1.81 8.79 15.19
N ILE A 28 1.22 8.44 14.04
CA ILE A 28 1.74 7.37 13.19
C ILE A 28 2.46 7.85 11.93
N GLU A 29 2.42 9.15 11.62
CA GLU A 29 2.97 9.74 10.40
C GLU A 29 4.44 9.32 10.15
N ASP A 30 5.28 9.41 11.18
CA ASP A 30 6.71 9.04 11.09
C ASP A 30 6.94 7.55 10.83
N SER A 31 5.93 6.72 11.00
CA SER A 31 6.00 5.27 10.81
C SER A 31 5.47 4.79 9.46
N LEU A 32 4.79 5.64 8.69
CA LEU A 32 4.08 5.22 7.49
C LEU A 32 5.02 4.69 6.39
N THR A 33 6.19 5.31 6.22
CA THR A 33 7.21 4.85 5.26
C THR A 33 7.68 3.43 5.59
N GLU A 34 8.07 3.18 6.84
CA GLU A 34 8.55 1.86 7.27
C GLU A 34 7.43 0.81 7.20
N ALA A 35 6.18 1.20 7.48
CA ALA A 35 5.02 0.32 7.34
C ALA A 35 4.77 -0.07 5.87
N LEU A 36 4.89 0.87 4.93
CA LEU A 36 4.81 0.59 3.48
C LEU A 36 5.91 -0.37 3.02
N GLU A 37 7.14 -0.19 3.52
CA GLU A 37 8.26 -1.10 3.22
C GLU A 37 8.01 -2.52 3.75
N GLN A 38 7.40 -2.66 4.95
CA GLN A 38 6.98 -3.97 5.45
C GLN A 38 5.86 -4.59 4.61
N ILE A 39 4.92 -3.79 4.14
CA ILE A 39 3.87 -4.26 3.21
C ILE A 39 4.50 -4.78 1.91
N THR A 40 5.52 -4.11 1.37
CA THR A 40 6.27 -4.61 0.21
C THR A 40 6.88 -5.99 0.49
N ILE A 41 7.49 -6.20 1.66
CA ILE A 41 8.07 -7.49 2.05
C ILE A 41 6.99 -8.59 2.11
N ILE A 42 5.88 -8.32 2.81
CA ILE A 42 4.78 -9.29 2.97
C ILE A 42 4.15 -9.63 1.63
N SER A 43 3.82 -8.61 0.82
CA SER A 43 3.16 -8.80 -0.48
C SER A 43 4.05 -9.45 -1.55
N SER A 44 5.38 -9.40 -1.37
CA SER A 44 6.34 -10.09 -2.25
C SER A 44 6.54 -11.57 -1.89
N SER A 45 5.95 -12.05 -0.78
CA SER A 45 6.06 -13.46 -0.38
C SER A 45 5.39 -14.39 -1.40
N SER A 46 5.99 -15.56 -1.62
CA SER A 46 5.48 -16.54 -2.61
C SER A 46 4.10 -17.09 -2.26
N ASP A 47 3.73 -17.13 -0.98
CA ASP A 47 2.44 -17.59 -0.49
C ASP A 47 1.40 -16.48 -0.36
N TYR A 48 1.76 -15.20 -0.60
CA TYR A 48 0.88 -14.05 -0.36
C TYR A 48 -0.47 -14.18 -1.04
N GLN A 49 -0.50 -14.65 -2.30
CA GLN A 49 -1.73 -14.83 -3.07
C GLN A 49 -2.74 -15.78 -2.42
N THR A 50 -2.27 -16.72 -1.59
CA THR A 50 -3.11 -17.71 -0.90
C THR A 50 -3.19 -17.49 0.61
N ASN A 51 -2.42 -16.55 1.15
CA ASN A 51 -2.35 -16.28 2.58
C ASN A 51 -3.35 -15.17 2.96
N ASN A 52 -4.57 -15.59 3.30
CA ASN A 52 -5.67 -14.68 3.63
C ASN A 52 -5.36 -13.76 4.83
N ASN A 53 -4.56 -14.23 5.80
CA ASN A 53 -4.21 -13.43 6.96
C ASN A 53 -3.28 -12.28 6.58
N ASP A 54 -2.26 -12.57 5.77
CA ASP A 54 -1.34 -11.55 5.27
C ASP A 54 -2.07 -10.52 4.39
N GLN A 55 -2.98 -10.97 3.53
CA GLN A 55 -3.81 -10.07 2.71
C GLN A 55 -4.67 -9.14 3.56
N ALA A 56 -5.37 -9.67 4.57
CA ALA A 56 -6.22 -8.87 5.45
C ALA A 56 -5.41 -7.83 6.25
N VAL A 57 -4.26 -8.25 6.79
CA VAL A 57 -3.32 -7.36 7.49
C VAL A 57 -2.83 -6.24 6.57
N VAL A 58 -2.43 -6.57 5.34
CA VAL A 58 -1.97 -5.58 4.35
C VAL A 58 -3.08 -4.61 3.97
N GLU A 59 -4.28 -5.09 3.65
CA GLU A 59 -5.42 -4.26 3.24
C GLU A 59 -5.81 -3.25 4.33
N ILE A 60 -5.89 -3.71 5.59
CA ILE A 60 -6.19 -2.84 6.72
C ILE A 60 -5.10 -1.80 6.92
N CYS A 61 -3.82 -2.20 6.87
CA CYS A 61 -2.72 -1.27 7.03
C CYS A 61 -2.63 -0.25 5.89
N ILE A 62 -2.87 -0.63 4.63
CA ILE A 62 -2.94 0.32 3.51
C ILE A 62 -4.05 1.34 3.72
N THR A 63 -5.24 0.88 4.11
CA THR A 63 -6.37 1.77 4.41
C THR A 63 -5.99 2.78 5.51
N ARG A 64 -5.35 2.32 6.58
CA ARG A 64 -4.93 3.18 7.68
C ARG A 64 -3.84 4.17 7.25
N ILE A 65 -2.84 3.70 6.51
CA ILE A 65 -1.71 4.51 6.02
C ILE A 65 -2.20 5.60 5.08
N THR A 66 -2.99 5.25 4.07
CA THR A 66 -3.49 6.22 3.08
C THR A 66 -4.41 7.25 3.71
N THR A 67 -5.19 6.87 4.74
CA THR A 67 -5.95 7.80 5.58
C THR A 67 -5.02 8.77 6.30
N ALA A 68 -4.01 8.28 7.04
CA ALA A 68 -3.10 9.15 7.77
C ALA A 68 -2.35 10.13 6.85
N ILE A 69 -1.88 9.66 5.68
CA ILE A 69 -1.22 10.51 4.68
C ILE A 69 -2.15 11.66 4.24
N ARG A 70 -3.43 11.37 4.03
CA ARG A 70 -4.41 12.38 3.63
C ARG A 70 -4.68 13.39 4.75
N GLU A 71 -4.96 12.91 5.96
CA GLU A 71 -5.33 13.80 7.07
C GLU A 71 -4.16 14.66 7.58
N THR A 72 -2.92 14.17 7.41
CA THR A 72 -1.69 14.93 7.74
C THR A 72 -1.11 15.73 6.56
N GLU A 73 -1.72 15.62 5.38
CA GLU A 73 -1.22 16.21 4.13
C GLU A 73 0.26 15.87 3.81
N SER A 74 0.72 14.69 4.23
CA SER A 74 2.14 14.31 4.28
C SER A 74 2.62 13.51 3.06
N ILE A 75 1.87 13.51 1.95
CA ILE A 75 2.13 12.67 0.77
C ILE A 75 3.58 12.75 0.27
N GLU A 76 4.20 13.94 0.26
CA GLU A 76 5.56 14.14 -0.27
C GLU A 76 6.61 13.37 0.54
N LYS A 77 6.38 13.18 1.85
CA LYS A 77 7.26 12.42 2.76
C LYS A 77 7.24 10.92 2.46
N HIS A 78 6.11 10.41 1.96
CA HIS A 78 5.86 8.98 1.78
C HIS A 78 5.79 8.54 0.31
N ALA A 79 5.79 9.49 -0.63
CA ALA A 79 5.62 9.24 -2.06
C ALA A 79 6.59 8.19 -2.62
N LYS A 80 7.85 8.19 -2.18
CA LYS A 80 8.85 7.22 -2.65
C LYS A 80 8.48 5.79 -2.24
N ALA A 81 8.01 5.58 -1.01
CA ALA A 81 7.61 4.26 -0.54
C ALA A 81 6.29 3.79 -1.18
N LEU A 82 5.32 4.71 -1.36
CA LEU A 82 4.09 4.42 -2.10
C LEU A 82 4.38 3.97 -3.53
N VAL A 83 5.21 4.73 -4.26
CA VAL A 83 5.60 4.40 -5.64
C VAL A 83 6.41 3.10 -5.69
N GLY A 84 7.27 2.85 -4.69
CA GLY A 84 8.00 1.58 -4.57
C GLY A 84 7.09 0.38 -4.39
N LEU A 85 6.08 0.48 -3.52
CA LEU A 85 5.06 -0.56 -3.35
C LEU A 85 4.22 -0.76 -4.61
N TRP A 86 3.88 0.32 -5.32
CA TRP A 86 3.18 0.21 -6.60
C TRP A 86 4.02 -0.52 -7.66
N ASP A 87 5.31 -0.19 -7.78
CA ASP A 87 6.23 -0.87 -8.71
C ASP A 87 6.42 -2.35 -8.34
N SER A 88 6.48 -2.71 -7.04
CA SER A 88 6.57 -4.11 -6.63
C SER A 88 5.30 -4.90 -7.00
N CYS A 89 4.12 -4.30 -6.87
CA CYS A 89 2.88 -4.95 -7.33
C CYS A 89 2.93 -5.26 -8.83
N LEU A 90 3.59 -4.42 -9.64
CA LEU A 90 3.74 -4.66 -11.07
C LEU A 90 4.53 -5.94 -11.36
N GLU A 91 5.36 -6.45 -10.45
CA GLU A 91 6.11 -7.69 -10.66
C GLU A 91 5.19 -8.93 -10.69
N HIS A 92 3.98 -8.82 -10.11
CA HIS A 92 3.00 -9.89 -10.01
C HIS A 92 1.94 -9.80 -11.13
N ASN A 93 1.17 -10.89 -11.30
CA ASN A 93 0.07 -10.90 -12.25
C ASN A 93 -1.13 -10.16 -11.66
N LEU A 94 -1.48 -9.02 -12.23
CA LEU A 94 -2.60 -8.19 -11.77
C LEU A 94 -3.95 -8.60 -12.37
N ARG A 95 -3.97 -9.56 -13.31
CA ARG A 95 -5.21 -9.99 -13.97
C ARG A 95 -6.08 -10.82 -13.02
N PRO A 96 -7.39 -10.52 -12.92
CA PRO A 96 -8.34 -11.35 -12.17
C PRO A 96 -8.28 -12.80 -12.61
N PHE A 97 -8.34 -13.72 -11.64
CA PHE A 97 -8.57 -15.14 -11.92
C PHE A 97 -10.07 -15.40 -11.97
N GLY A 98 -10.70 -15.18 -13.13
CA GLY A 98 -12.13 -15.43 -13.33
C GLY A 98 -12.99 -14.17 -13.34
N LYS A 99 -14.30 -14.34 -13.07
CA LYS A 99 -15.26 -13.24 -13.02
C LYS A 99 -15.27 -12.64 -11.61
N ASP A 100 -14.74 -11.41 -11.50
CA ASP A 100 -15.06 -10.43 -10.45
C ASP A 100 -14.18 -10.36 -9.18
N GLU A 101 -13.10 -11.13 -9.04
CA GLU A 101 -12.14 -10.92 -7.93
C GLU A 101 -10.77 -10.40 -8.43
N ASP A 102 -10.48 -9.15 -8.08
CA ASP A 102 -9.15 -8.57 -8.23
C ASP A 102 -8.12 -9.35 -7.41
N THR A 103 -6.95 -9.56 -8.01
CA THR A 103 -5.82 -10.15 -7.28
C THR A 103 -5.43 -9.28 -6.08
N PRO A 104 -4.86 -9.85 -5.01
CA PRO A 104 -4.40 -9.06 -3.86
C PRO A 104 -3.47 -7.92 -4.26
N HIS A 105 -2.58 -8.14 -5.23
CA HIS A 105 -1.70 -7.08 -5.76
C HIS A 105 -2.43 -6.02 -6.57
N ALA A 106 -3.51 -6.37 -7.28
CA ALA A 106 -4.33 -5.40 -7.99
C ALA A 106 -5.07 -4.47 -7.02
N LYS A 107 -5.56 -5.00 -5.88
CA LYS A 107 -6.16 -4.20 -4.80
C LYS A 107 -5.17 -3.19 -4.22
N ILE A 108 -3.97 -3.66 -3.84
CA ILE A 108 -2.88 -2.79 -3.36
C ILE A 108 -2.59 -1.69 -4.39
N ALA A 109 -2.36 -2.08 -5.65
CA ALA A 109 -2.02 -1.11 -6.70
C ALA A 109 -3.13 -0.06 -6.90
N SER A 110 -4.40 -0.47 -6.82
CA SER A 110 -5.56 0.43 -6.92
C SER A 110 -5.59 1.44 -5.78
N ASP A 111 -5.43 1.00 -4.52
CA ASP A 111 -5.45 1.88 -3.35
C ASP A 111 -4.29 2.88 -3.36
N ILE A 112 -3.09 2.41 -3.71
CA ILE A 112 -1.89 3.24 -3.80
C ILE A 112 -2.00 4.25 -4.95
N MET A 113 -2.48 3.81 -6.12
CA MET A 113 -2.72 4.70 -7.27
C MET A 113 -3.76 5.77 -6.91
N SER A 114 -4.86 5.40 -6.25
CA SER A 114 -5.88 6.35 -5.79
C SER A 114 -5.30 7.39 -4.84
N CYS A 115 -4.53 6.96 -3.83
CA CYS A 115 -3.86 7.85 -2.88
C CYS A 115 -2.91 8.84 -3.56
N ILE A 116 -2.10 8.37 -4.51
CA ILE A 116 -1.17 9.20 -5.29
C ILE A 116 -1.94 10.18 -6.17
N LEU A 117 -2.95 9.72 -6.91
CA LEU A 117 -3.68 10.54 -7.88
C LEU A 117 -4.58 11.58 -7.21
N GLN A 118 -5.02 11.37 -5.97
CA GLN A 118 -5.68 12.43 -5.18
C GLN A 118 -4.75 13.63 -4.92
N ASN A 119 -3.44 13.44 -5.07
CA ASN A 119 -2.39 14.46 -4.91
C ASN A 119 -1.75 14.86 -6.25
N TYR A 120 -2.48 14.76 -7.37
CA TYR A 120 -1.97 15.07 -8.72
C TYR A 120 -1.44 16.50 -8.87
N ASN A 121 -1.90 17.42 -8.01
CA ASN A 121 -1.46 18.81 -7.95
C ASN A 121 -0.07 18.99 -7.31
N ARG A 122 0.59 17.92 -6.84
CA ARG A 122 1.94 17.93 -6.26
C ARG A 122 2.97 17.44 -7.30
N PRO A 123 3.71 18.33 -7.99
CA PRO A 123 4.65 17.93 -9.04
C PRO A 123 5.74 16.94 -8.60
N PRO A 124 6.35 17.05 -7.39
CA PRO A 124 7.35 16.08 -6.93
C PRO A 124 6.79 14.66 -6.79
N VAL A 125 5.53 14.51 -6.35
CA VAL A 125 4.85 13.22 -6.24
C VAL A 125 4.59 12.64 -7.63
N MET A 126 4.09 13.47 -8.56
CA MET A 126 3.80 13.02 -9.93
C MET A 126 5.06 12.63 -10.71
N ALA A 127 6.18 13.32 -10.48
CA ALA A 127 7.46 12.97 -11.09
C ALA A 127 7.91 11.54 -10.74
N LEU A 128 7.59 11.06 -9.53
CA LEU A 128 7.85 9.68 -9.10
C LEU A 128 6.81 8.70 -9.66
N ALA A 129 5.53 9.09 -9.67
CA ALA A 129 4.43 8.21 -10.02
C ALA A 129 4.28 7.93 -11.53
N ILE A 130 4.51 8.93 -12.38
CA ILE A 130 4.28 8.84 -13.83
C ILE A 130 5.04 7.68 -14.48
N PRO A 131 6.35 7.45 -14.23
CA PRO A 131 7.07 6.32 -14.79
C PRO A 131 6.41 4.97 -14.46
N ILE A 132 5.89 4.81 -13.24
CA ILE A 132 5.23 3.57 -12.82
C ILE A 132 3.86 3.43 -13.47
N ALA A 133 3.09 4.52 -13.56
CA ALA A 133 1.83 4.55 -14.31
C ALA A 133 2.03 4.11 -15.78
N VAL A 134 3.10 4.59 -16.42
CA VAL A 134 3.46 4.20 -17.78
C VAL A 134 3.78 2.71 -17.84
N LYS A 135 4.60 2.16 -16.93
CA LYS A 135 4.87 0.71 -16.87
C LYS A 135 3.58 -0.11 -16.70
N PHE A 136 2.67 0.35 -15.83
CA PHE A 136 1.39 -0.29 -15.56
C PHE A 136 0.54 -0.41 -16.82
N LEU A 137 0.37 0.70 -17.56
CA LEU A 137 -0.37 0.71 -18.83
C LEU A 137 0.24 -0.24 -19.88
N HIS A 138 1.57 -0.31 -19.96
CA HIS A 138 2.24 -1.23 -20.89
C HIS A 138 2.04 -2.71 -20.53
N ARG A 139 1.93 -3.08 -19.26
CA ARG A 139 1.61 -4.45 -18.84
C ARG A 139 0.13 -4.81 -19.09
N GLY A 140 -0.78 -3.85 -18.98
CA GLY A 140 -2.19 -4.03 -19.34
C GLY A 140 -2.40 -4.37 -20.81
N ASN A 141 -1.52 -3.89 -21.70
CA ASN A 141 -1.58 -4.09 -23.15
C ASN A 141 -0.97 -5.41 -23.67
N LYS A 142 -0.59 -6.35 -22.81
CA LYS A 142 0.03 -7.64 -23.22
C LYS A 142 -0.91 -8.83 -23.32
#